data_AF-A0A1T5IPG2-F1
#
_entry.id   AF-A0A1T5IPG2-F1
#
_cell.length_a   1.000
_cell.length_b   1.000
_cell.length_c   1.000
_cell.angle_alpha   90.00
_cell.angle_beta   90.00
_cell.angle_gamma   90.00
#
_symmetry.space_group_name_H-M   'P 1'
#
loop_
_entity.id
_entity.type
_entity.pdbx_description
1 polymer ?
#
loop_
_entity_poly.entity_id
_entity_poly.type
_entity_poly.pdbx_seq_one_letter_code
_entity_poly.pdbx_strand_id
1 'polypeptide(L)'
;MKPNRKRSILCSITMALYIGLVAYLCFANFHRLPEVPKTFLGIPVDKIVHFWMFFPFPILAYLAYDKLTDTPLKAFAALISIASIGCVFAGITEMIQGSLSYRSQDITDFGADCLAIGIASILTFIIDLSKMRKQKCPARPAHSLRRS
;
A
#
# COMPACT_ATOMS: atom_id res chain seq x y z
N MET A 1 20.26 -10.76 -3.90
CA MET A 1 20.89 -9.78 -2.96
C MET A 1 20.36 -10.04 -1.55
N LYS A 2 21.21 -10.30 -0.54
CA LYS A 2 20.76 -10.29 0.88
C LYS A 2 20.35 -8.85 1.22
N PRO A 3 19.10 -8.55 1.55
CA PRO A 3 18.74 -7.22 2.02
C PRO A 3 19.45 -6.96 3.32
N ASN A 4 20.05 -5.77 3.40
CA ASN A 4 20.61 -5.26 4.62
C ASN A 4 19.53 -5.32 5.70
N ARG A 5 19.76 -6.09 6.77
CA ARG A 5 18.86 -6.24 7.92
C ARG A 5 18.33 -4.88 8.42
N LYS A 6 19.18 -3.85 8.36
CA LYS A 6 18.84 -2.45 8.65
C LYS A 6 17.75 -1.86 7.76
N ARG A 7 17.75 -2.12 6.44
CA ARG A 7 16.70 -1.65 5.52
C ARG A 7 15.36 -2.33 5.78
N SER A 8 15.37 -3.63 6.05
CA SER A 8 14.14 -4.37 6.40
C SER A 8 13.54 -3.86 7.70
N ILE A 9 14.35 -3.63 8.73
CA ILE A 9 13.91 -3.03 9.99
C ILE A 9 13.36 -1.61 9.77
N LEU A 10 14.05 -0.78 8.98
CA LEU A 10 13.59 0.57 8.68
C LEU A 10 12.21 0.55 7.97
N CYS A 11 12.04 -0.27 6.93
CA CYS A 11 10.75 -0.42 6.26
C CYS A 11 9.65 -0.90 7.21
N SER A 12 9.93 -1.86 8.08
CA SER A 12 8.96 -2.33 9.08
C SER A 12 8.58 -1.25 10.09
N ILE A 13 9.54 -0.45 10.57
CA ILE A 13 9.27 0.68 11.47
C ILE A 13 8.44 1.74 10.74
N THR A 14 8.80 2.09 9.51
CA THR A 14 8.03 3.03 8.68
C THR A 14 6.59 2.54 8.49
N MET A 15 6.39 1.24 8.23
CA MET A 15 5.07 0.64 8.08
C MET A 15 4.27 0.71 9.39
N ALA A 16 4.89 0.42 10.53
CA ALA A 16 4.24 0.52 11.84
C ALA A 16 3.82 1.97 12.17
N LEU A 17 4.71 2.94 11.92
CA LEU A 17 4.41 4.36 12.09
C LEU A 17 3.28 4.82 11.17
N TYR A 18 3.29 4.34 9.92
CA TYR A 18 2.24 4.63 8.96
C TYR A 18 0.89 4.05 9.40
N ILE A 19 0.82 2.78 9.81
CA ILE A 19 -0.41 2.17 10.35
C ILE A 19 -0.90 2.95 11.57
N GLY A 20 0.02 3.36 12.47
CA GLY A 20 -0.32 4.20 13.62
C GLY A 20 -0.89 5.56 13.23
N LEU A 21 -0.34 6.19 12.19
CA LEU A 21 -0.85 7.45 11.64
C LEU A 21 -2.23 7.27 11.01
N VAL A 22 -2.44 6.21 10.21
CA VAL A 22 -3.74 5.88 9.61
C VAL A 22 -4.79 5.65 10.70
N ALA A 23 -4.48 4.85 11.72
CA ALA A 23 -5.36 4.64 12.86
C ALA A 23 -5.66 5.95 13.61
N TYR A 24 -4.63 6.78 13.84
CA TYR A 24 -4.83 8.09 14.44
C TYR A 24 -5.76 8.98 13.59
N LEU A 25 -5.58 9.05 12.27
CA LEU A 25 -6.44 9.83 11.38
C LEU A 25 -7.89 9.29 11.32
N CYS A 26 -8.06 7.96 11.38
CA CYS A 26 -9.37 7.32 11.42
C CYS A 26 -10.12 7.61 12.73
N PHE A 27 -9.43 7.56 13.88
CA PHE A 27 -10.03 7.63 15.21
C PHE A 27 -9.96 9.00 15.88
N ALA A 28 -9.04 9.88 15.48
CA ALA A 28 -8.90 11.21 16.06
C ALA A 28 -10.18 12.02 15.85
N ASN A 29 -10.61 12.67 16.91
CA ASN A 29 -11.77 13.55 16.89
C ASN A 29 -11.32 14.96 16.52
N PHE A 30 -11.60 15.38 15.29
CA PHE A 30 -11.23 16.69 14.76
C PHE A 30 -12.25 17.78 15.07
N HIS A 31 -12.90 17.73 16.24
CA HIS A 31 -13.93 18.68 16.68
C HIS A 31 -13.47 20.16 16.76
N ARG A 32 -12.17 20.43 16.57
CA ARG A 32 -11.57 21.77 16.66
C ARG A 32 -10.76 22.19 15.42
N LEU A 33 -10.92 21.52 14.28
CA LEU A 33 -10.29 21.99 13.04
C LEU A 33 -11.21 22.99 12.30
N PRO A 34 -10.64 24.03 11.66
CA PRO A 34 -11.41 24.96 10.83
C PRO A 34 -12.20 24.18 9.78
N GLU A 35 -13.39 24.66 9.43
CA GLU A 35 -14.26 24.03 8.42
C GLU A 35 -13.53 23.90 7.08
N VAL A 36 -12.95 22.73 6.85
CA VAL A 36 -12.43 22.35 5.54
C VAL A 36 -13.62 22.13 4.61
N PRO A 37 -13.53 22.56 3.34
CA PRO A 37 -14.56 22.29 2.35
C PRO A 37 -14.91 20.80 2.36
N LYS A 38 -16.15 20.46 2.69
CA LYS A 38 -16.60 19.06 2.76
C LYS A 38 -16.51 18.37 1.39
N THR A 39 -16.47 19.16 0.32
CA THR A 39 -16.34 18.70 -1.06
C THR A 39 -15.21 19.44 -1.76
N PHE A 40 -14.41 18.68 -2.51
CA PHE A 40 -13.38 19.19 -3.40
C PHE A 40 -13.70 18.65 -4.80
N LEU A 41 -13.90 19.54 -5.79
CA LEU A 41 -14.33 19.17 -7.15
C LEU A 41 -15.60 18.30 -7.20
N GLY A 42 -16.54 18.52 -6.26
CA GLY A 42 -17.80 17.76 -6.17
C GLY A 42 -17.68 16.38 -5.51
N ILE A 43 -16.47 15.96 -5.11
CA ILE A 43 -16.23 14.71 -4.38
C ILE A 43 -16.04 15.04 -2.89
N PRO A 44 -16.68 14.29 -1.97
CA PRO A 44 -16.41 14.42 -0.54
C PRO A 44 -14.91 14.27 -0.24
N VAL A 45 -14.34 15.21 0.51
CA VAL A 45 -12.89 15.21 0.82
C VAL A 45 -12.49 13.98 1.61
N ASP A 46 -13.39 13.44 2.44
CA ASP A 46 -13.16 12.23 3.23
C ASP A 46 -12.76 11.04 2.34
N LYS A 47 -13.42 10.88 1.19
CA LYS A 47 -13.13 9.81 0.19
C LYS A 47 -11.76 9.95 -0.45
N ILE A 48 -11.35 11.19 -0.71
CA ILE A 48 -10.03 11.48 -1.28
C ILE A 48 -8.96 11.16 -0.25
N VAL A 49 -9.17 11.57 1.00
CA VAL A 49 -8.25 11.27 2.11
C VAL A 49 -8.14 9.76 2.33
N HIS A 50 -9.26 9.05 2.40
CA HIS A 50 -9.33 7.59 2.52
C HIS A 50 -8.54 6.90 1.39
N PHE A 51 -8.80 7.28 0.13
CA PHE A 51 -8.04 6.77 -1.01
C PHE A 51 -6.52 6.99 -0.86
N TRP A 52 -6.09 8.22 -0.58
CA TRP A 52 -4.66 8.54 -0.42
C TRP A 52 -4.04 7.92 0.83
N MET A 53 -4.86 7.66 1.84
CA MET A 53 -4.44 7.06 3.10
C MET A 53 -4.17 5.58 2.93
N PHE A 54 -4.92 4.84 2.11
CA PHE A 54 -4.71 3.40 1.89
C PHE A 54 -3.87 3.06 0.65
N PHE A 55 -3.69 4.00 -0.29
CA PHE A 55 -2.86 3.80 -1.47
C PHE A 55 -1.38 3.43 -1.18
N PRO A 56 -0.67 4.04 -0.21
CA PRO A 56 0.71 3.67 0.09
C PRO A 56 0.87 2.29 0.72
N PHE A 57 -0.20 1.73 1.29
CA PHE A 57 -0.15 0.51 2.09
C PHE A 57 0.42 -0.69 1.32
N PRO A 58 -0.08 -1.08 0.13
CA PRO A 58 0.46 -2.22 -0.60
C PRO A 58 1.92 -2.05 -1.04
N ILE A 59 2.31 -0.81 -1.36
CA ILE A 59 3.67 -0.48 -1.77
C ILE A 59 4.65 -0.65 -0.60
N LEU A 60 4.30 -0.10 0.56
CA LEU A 60 5.11 -0.23 1.78
C LEU A 60 5.18 -1.68 2.27
N ALA A 61 4.06 -2.41 2.20
CA ALA A 61 4.01 -3.84 2.51
C ALA A 61 4.98 -4.62 1.61
N TYR A 62 4.91 -4.42 0.30
CA TYR A 62 5.83 -5.07 -0.63
C TYR A 62 7.30 -4.70 -0.39
N LEU A 63 7.61 -3.43 -0.11
CA LEU A 63 8.98 -3.01 0.21
C LEU A 63 9.51 -3.64 1.52
N ALA A 64 8.64 -3.90 2.49
CA ALA A 64 9.00 -4.63 3.70
C ALA A 64 9.24 -6.13 3.43
N TYR A 65 8.55 -6.69 2.43
CA TYR A 65 8.50 -8.13 2.11
C TYR A 65 9.15 -8.54 0.77
N ASP A 66 9.94 -7.66 0.12
CA ASP A 66 10.58 -7.74 -1.23
C ASP A 66 11.39 -9.03 -1.54
N LYS A 67 11.46 -9.98 -0.60
CA LYS A 67 12.20 -11.24 -0.70
C LYS A 67 11.33 -12.47 -0.99
N LEU A 68 10.01 -12.31 -1.07
CA LEU A 68 9.08 -13.45 -1.19
C LEU A 68 8.79 -13.84 -2.65
N THR A 69 9.13 -13.01 -3.63
CA THR A 69 8.63 -13.11 -5.00
C THR A 69 9.75 -13.42 -6.01
N ASP A 70 10.17 -14.68 -6.07
CA ASP A 70 11.12 -15.14 -7.10
C ASP A 70 10.42 -15.63 -8.38
N THR A 71 9.11 -15.87 -8.30
CA THR A 71 8.29 -16.39 -9.41
C THR A 71 7.01 -15.58 -9.57
N PRO A 72 6.46 -15.48 -10.79
CA PRO A 72 5.22 -14.75 -11.04
C PRO A 72 4.03 -15.30 -10.24
N LEU A 73 4.02 -16.60 -9.95
CA LEU A 73 2.99 -17.22 -9.11
C LEU A 73 3.08 -16.72 -7.65
N LYS A 74 4.29 -16.61 -7.10
CA LYS A 74 4.52 -16.04 -5.75
C LYS A 74 4.20 -14.55 -5.72
N ALA A 75 4.52 -13.81 -6.79
CA ALA A 75 4.14 -12.41 -6.92
C ALA A 75 2.62 -12.21 -6.94
N PHE A 76 1.90 -13.10 -7.64
CA PHE A 76 0.44 -13.08 -7.65
C PHE A 76 -0.14 -13.43 -6.28
N ALA A 77 0.39 -14.45 -5.61
CA ALA A 77 0.01 -14.80 -4.25
C ALA A 77 0.28 -13.66 -3.25
N ALA A 78 1.40 -12.94 -3.41
CA ALA A 78 1.72 -11.77 -2.61
C ALA A 78 0.75 -10.61 -2.87
N LEU A 79 0.39 -10.34 -4.13
CA LEU A 79 -0.64 -9.36 -4.49
C LEU A 79 -1.97 -9.67 -3.80
N ILE A 80 -2.45 -10.92 -3.90
CA ILE A 80 -3.72 -11.32 -3.28
C ILE A 80 -3.63 -11.19 -1.77
N SER A 81 -2.53 -11.64 -1.15
CA SER A 81 -2.35 -11.57 0.30
C SER A 81 -2.33 -10.12 0.81
N ILE A 82 -1.57 -9.24 0.15
CA ILE A 82 -1.47 -7.82 0.52
C ILE A 82 -2.81 -7.12 0.32
N ALA A 83 -3.50 -7.37 -0.80
CA ALA A 83 -4.80 -6.80 -1.07
C ALA A 83 -5.85 -7.27 -0.05
N SER A 84 -5.92 -8.56 0.26
CA SER A 84 -6.84 -9.10 1.26
C SER A 84 -6.57 -8.54 2.65
N ILE A 85 -5.31 -8.48 3.09
CA ILE A 85 -4.96 -7.87 4.40
C ILE A 85 -5.35 -6.39 4.43
N GLY A 86 -5.11 -5.66 3.33
CA GLY A 86 -5.51 -4.26 3.19
C GLY A 86 -7.03 -4.09 3.31
N CYS A 87 -7.81 -4.88 2.59
CA CYS A 87 -9.28 -4.82 2.64
C CYS A 87 -9.82 -5.17 4.03
N VAL A 88 -9.25 -6.18 4.69
CA VAL A 88 -9.62 -6.52 6.07
C VAL A 88 -9.30 -5.36 7.01
N PHE A 89 -8.14 -4.74 6.86
CA PHE A 89 -7.74 -3.58 7.67
C PHE A 89 -8.70 -2.39 7.46
N ALA A 90 -9.05 -2.07 6.20
CA ALA A 90 -10.03 -1.03 5.87
C ALA A 90 -11.42 -1.32 6.47
N GLY A 91 -11.89 -2.56 6.39
CA GLY A 91 -13.18 -2.96 6.95
C GLY A 91 -13.20 -2.87 8.48
N ILE A 92 -12.09 -3.22 9.15
CA ILE A 92 -11.95 -3.06 10.60
C ILE A 92 -12.00 -1.57 10.97
N THR A 93 -11.29 -0.70 10.25
CA THR A 93 -11.31 0.73 10.53
C THR A 93 -12.70 1.33 10.34
N GLU A 94 -13.43 0.92 9.30
CA GLU A 94 -14.80 1.37 9.04
C GLU A 94 -15.76 0.89 10.14
N MET A 95 -15.66 -0.36 10.57
CA MET A 95 -16.50 -0.92 11.64
C MET A 95 -16.28 -0.22 12.99
N ILE A 96 -15.02 0.12 13.30
CA ILE A 96 -14.70 0.90 14.50
C ILE A 96 -15.21 2.35 14.34
N GLN A 97 -15.07 2.96 13.15
CA GLN A 97 -15.60 4.29 12.89
C GLN A 97 -17.13 4.35 13.02
N GLY A 98 -17.86 3.32 12.55
CA GLY A 98 -19.30 3.21 12.75
C GLY A 98 -19.74 3.02 14.20
N SER A 99 -18.83 2.57 15.07
CA SER A 99 -19.07 2.44 16.51
C SER A 99 -18.81 3.74 17.30
N LEU A 100 -18.26 4.77 16.67
CA LEU A 100 -17.97 6.06 17.30
C LEU A 100 -19.16 7.02 17.14
N SER A 101 -19.65 7.58 18.24
CA SER A 101 -20.84 8.46 18.26
C SER A 101 -20.70 9.77 17.46
N TYR A 102 -19.47 10.13 17.07
CA TYR A 102 -19.15 11.34 16.31
C TYR A 102 -18.76 11.07 14.85
N ARG A 103 -18.82 9.81 14.39
CA ARG A 103 -18.46 9.43 13.01
C ARG A 103 -19.50 8.47 12.45
N SER A 104 -19.90 8.68 11.19
CA SER A 104 -20.85 7.81 10.51
C SER A 104 -20.10 6.71 9.78
N GLN A 105 -20.65 5.50 9.77
CA GLN A 105 -20.23 4.48 8.82
C GLN A 105 -20.63 4.90 7.41
N ASP A 106 -19.71 4.88 6.46
CA ASP A 106 -19.99 5.11 5.04
C ASP A 106 -19.31 4.01 4.20
N ILE A 107 -20.15 3.11 3.69
CA ILE A 107 -19.73 1.99 2.83
C ILE A 107 -19.02 2.50 1.56
N THR A 108 -19.30 3.74 1.13
CA THR A 108 -18.64 4.32 -0.02
C THR A 108 -17.19 4.74 0.27
N ASP A 109 -16.83 4.98 1.52
CA ASP A 109 -15.44 5.21 1.94
C ASP A 109 -14.65 3.89 1.91
N PHE A 110 -15.25 2.79 2.34
CA PHE A 110 -14.68 1.45 2.18
C PHE A 110 -14.45 1.07 0.71
N GLY A 111 -15.37 1.48 -0.17
CA GLY A 111 -15.20 1.34 -1.61
C GLY A 111 -13.96 2.10 -2.12
N ALA A 112 -13.75 3.33 -1.65
CA ALA A 112 -12.57 4.13 -2.00
C ALA A 112 -11.27 3.51 -1.48
N ASP A 113 -11.28 2.97 -0.25
CA ASP A 113 -10.16 2.27 0.35
C ASP A 113 -9.79 1.01 -0.43
N CYS A 114 -10.78 0.17 -0.77
CA CYS A 114 -10.58 -1.02 -1.58
C CYS A 114 -10.05 -0.70 -2.98
N LEU A 115 -10.54 0.38 -3.60
CA LEU A 115 -10.04 0.83 -4.90
C LEU A 115 -8.58 1.27 -4.82
N ALA A 116 -8.22 2.03 -3.79
CA ALA A 116 -6.83 2.46 -3.54
C ALA A 116 -5.90 1.26 -3.35
N ILE A 117 -6.30 0.31 -2.51
CA ILE A 117 -5.56 -0.94 -2.25
C ILE A 117 -5.40 -1.74 -3.54
N GLY A 118 -6.46 -1.87 -4.34
CA GLY A 118 -6.43 -2.60 -5.61
C GLY A 118 -5.43 -1.98 -6.60
N ILE A 119 -5.53 -0.66 -6.83
CA ILE A 119 -4.65 0.06 -7.75
C ILE A 119 -3.19 -0.04 -7.29
N ALA A 120 -2.92 0.21 -6.01
CA ALA A 120 -1.57 0.16 -5.46
C ALA A 120 -0.99 -1.26 -5.49
N SER A 121 -1.81 -2.29 -5.28
CA SER A 121 -1.39 -3.69 -5.38
C SER A 121 -1.02 -4.05 -6.83
N ILE A 122 -1.83 -3.64 -7.81
CA ILE A 122 -1.54 -3.85 -9.24
C ILE A 122 -0.23 -3.15 -9.65
N LEU A 123 -0.05 -1.87 -9.26
CA LEU A 123 1.19 -1.13 -9.50
C LEU A 123 2.40 -1.87 -8.93
N THR A 124 2.29 -2.33 -7.69
CA THR A 124 3.33 -3.08 -7.00
C THR A 124 3.68 -4.38 -7.75
N PHE A 125 2.67 -5.10 -8.22
CA PHE A 125 2.86 -6.31 -9.02
C PHE A 125 3.53 -6.03 -10.37
N ILE A 126 3.16 -4.95 -11.07
CA ILE A 126 3.82 -4.54 -12.32
C ILE A 126 5.31 -4.23 -12.08
N ILE A 127 5.63 -3.56 -10.97
CA ILE A 127 7.01 -3.26 -10.57
C ILE A 127 7.79 -4.56 -10.30
N ASP A 128 7.19 -5.49 -9.58
CA ASP A 128 7.79 -6.79 -9.26
C ASP A 128 8.06 -7.62 -10.53
N LEU A 129 7.08 -7.74 -11.43
CA LEU A 129 7.25 -8.39 -12.73
C LEU A 129 8.35 -7.73 -13.57
N SER A 130 8.42 -6.39 -13.57
CA SER A 130 9.45 -5.63 -14.28
C SER A 130 10.85 -5.89 -13.72
N LYS A 131 10.98 -6.02 -12.38
CA LYS A 131 12.22 -6.43 -11.72
C LYS A 131 12.62 -7.85 -12.13
N MET A 132 11.68 -8.81 -12.11
CA MET A 132 11.95 -10.20 -12.51
C MET A 132 12.40 -10.33 -13.97
N ARG A 133 11.77 -9.59 -14.89
CA ARG A 133 12.20 -9.54 -16.31
C ARG A 133 13.63 -9.04 -16.46
N LYS A 134 14.02 -7.99 -15.73
CA LYS A 134 15.39 -7.45 -15.74
C LYS A 134 16.42 -8.44 -15.17
N GLN A 135 16.04 -9.25 -14.18
CA GLN A 135 16.94 -10.28 -13.62
C GLN A 135 17.11 -11.50 -14.54
N LYS A 136 16.07 -11.91 -15.26
CA LYS A 136 16.14 -13.02 -16.24
C LYS A 136 16.92 -12.68 -17.51
N CYS A 137 17.05 -11.40 -17.86
CA CYS A 137 17.96 -10.92 -18.90
C CYS A 137 19.19 -10.28 -18.24
N PRO A 138 20.14 -11.06 -17.69
CA PRO A 138 21.46 -10.50 -17.47
C PRO A 138 21.96 -10.05 -18.85
N ALA A 139 22.29 -8.78 -18.98
CA ALA A 139 22.98 -8.27 -20.15
C ALA A 139 24.10 -9.25 -20.48
N ARG A 140 24.04 -9.84 -21.68
CA ARG A 140 25.09 -10.72 -22.21
C ARG A 140 26.42 -10.00 -21.96
N PRO A 141 27.36 -10.56 -21.19
CA PRO A 141 28.62 -9.86 -20.95
C PRO A 141 29.28 -9.64 -22.31
N ALA A 142 29.29 -8.38 -22.75
CA ALA A 142 29.96 -7.95 -23.96
C ALA A 142 31.44 -7.76 -23.65
N HIS A 143 32.17 -8.85 -23.43
CA HIS A 143 33.64 -8.91 -23.38
C HIS A 143 33.99 -10.42 -23.30
N SER A 144 34.70 -11.06 -24.22
CA SER A 144 35.75 -10.59 -25.11
C SER A 144 35.91 -11.53 -26.31
N LEU A 145 35.54 -11.06 -27.49
CA LEU A 145 36.12 -11.51 -28.77
C LEU A 145 37.35 -10.63 -29.02
N ARG A 146 38.46 -10.96 -28.36
CA ARG A 146 39.82 -10.68 -28.85
C ARG A 146 40.45 -12.07 -28.91
N ARG A 147 40.57 -12.71 -30.08
CA ARG A 147 41.66 -12.50 -31.07
C ARG A 147 42.94 -12.18 -30.29
N SER A 148 43.93 -13.05 -30.22
CA SER A 148 44.49 -13.97 -31.22
C SER A 148 45.58 -14.78 -30.55
#